data_AF-A0A1C6GRH2-F1
#
_entry.id   AF-A0A1C6GRH2-F1
#
_cell.length_a   1.000
_cell.length_b   1.000
_cell.length_c   1.000
_cell.angle_alpha   90.00
_cell.angle_beta   90.00
_cell.angle_gamma   90.00
#
_symmetry.space_group_name_H-M   'P 1'
#
loop_
_entity.id
_entity.type
_entity.pdbx_description
1 polymer ?
#
loop_
_entity_poly.entity_id
_entity_poly.type
_entity_poly.pdbx_seq_one_letter_code
_entity_poly.pdbx_strand_id
1 'polypeptide(L)' 'MKNNAYEIMKEMWAIDEEIQKLTSDLKKTAQITEREVLERRIDSLYAEFLKYKHLLQDIQVTGL' A
#
# COMPACT_ATOMS: atom_id res chain seq x y z
N MET A 1 1.84 -6.54 -17.44
CA MET A 1 0.83 -6.53 -16.36
C MET A 1 0.89 -7.88 -15.68
N LYS A 2 0.92 -7.92 -14.34
CA LYS A 2 0.94 -9.17 -13.57
C LYS A 2 -0.48 -9.76 -13.60
N ASN A 3 -0.67 -10.89 -14.27
CA ASN A 3 -1.99 -11.46 -14.58
C ASN A 3 -2.51 -12.48 -13.55
N ASN A 4 -1.88 -12.60 -12.38
CA ASN A 4 -2.29 -13.57 -11.37
C ASN A 4 -2.60 -12.86 -10.05
N ALA A 5 -3.79 -13.12 -9.50
CA ALA A 5 -4.25 -12.62 -8.21
C ALA A 5 -3.23 -12.89 -7.08
N TYR A 6 -2.51 -14.01 -7.13
CA TYR A 6 -1.47 -14.33 -6.14
C TYR A 6 -0.36 -13.25 -6.08
N GLU A 7 0.16 -12.86 -7.23
CA GLU A 7 1.23 -11.86 -7.30
C GLU A 7 0.73 -10.49 -6.85
N ILE A 8 -0.51 -10.12 -7.17
CA ILE A 8 -1.10 -8.86 -6.73
C ILE A 8 -1.31 -8.87 -5.21
N MET A 9 -1.80 -9.97 -4.64
CA MET A 9 -1.93 -10.09 -3.18
C MET A 9 -0.58 -10.00 -2.46
N LYS A 10 0.49 -10.56 -3.05
CA LYS A 10 1.84 -10.46 -2.49
C LYS A 10 2.34 -9.00 -2.45
N GLU A 11 2.14 -8.24 -3.52
CA GLU A 11 2.47 -6.81 -3.56
C GLU A 11 1.62 -6.01 -2.55
N MET A 12 0.33 -6.30 -2.44
CA MET A 12 -0.54 -5.66 -1.46
C MET A 12 -0.09 -5.91 -0.03
N TRP A 13 0.37 -7.12 0.29
CA TRP A 13 0.92 -7.43 1.61
C TRP A 13 2.23 -6.65 1.85
N ALA A 14 3.16 -6.64 0.89
CA ALA A 14 4.39 -5.86 1.03
C ALA A 14 4.11 -4.36 1.31
N ILE A 15 3.11 -3.79 0.63
CA ILE A 15 2.66 -2.41 0.85
C ILE A 15 2.07 -2.23 2.24
N ASP A 16 1.22 -3.16 2.71
CA ASP A 16 0.64 -3.08 4.06
C ASP A 16 1.73 -3.12 5.14
N GLU A 17 2.74 -4.00 4.99
CA GLU A 17 3.89 -4.05 5.89
C GLU A 17 4.69 -2.74 5.90
N GLU A 18 4.92 -2.13 4.72
CA GLU A 18 5.61 -0.84 4.63
C GLU A 18 4.78 0.27 5.29
N ILE A 19 3.46 0.32 5.08
CA ILE A 19 2.56 1.27 5.75
C ILE A 19 2.61 1.11 7.27
N GLN A 20 2.54 -0.12 7.79
CA GLN A 20 2.61 -0.38 9.22
C GLN A 20 3.93 0.07 9.82
N LYS A 21 5.04 -0.20 9.12
CA LYS A 21 6.38 0.24 9.53
C LYS A 21 6.46 1.76 9.58
N LEU A 22 6.08 2.45 8.51
CA LEU A 22 6.12 3.91 8.44
C LEU A 22 5.18 4.57 9.46
N THR A 23 4.02 3.96 9.73
CA THR A 23 3.09 4.42 10.77
C THR A 23 3.71 4.27 12.17
N SER A 24 4.46 3.19 12.42
CA SER A 24 5.22 3.00 13.66
C SER A 24 6.32 4.05 13.81
N ASP A 25 7.02 4.37 12.73
CA ASP A 25 8.06 5.40 12.72
C ASP A 25 7.45 6.80 12.95
N LEU A 26 6.34 7.12 12.29
CA LEU A 26 5.60 8.38 12.45
C LEU A 26 5.16 8.63 13.91
N LYS A 27 4.79 7.57 14.65
CA LYS A 27 4.45 7.67 16.08
C LYS A 27 5.64 8.07 16.95
N LYS A 28 6.86 7.78 16.52
CA LYS A 28 8.11 8.06 17.24
C LYS A 28 8.74 9.39 16.80
N THR A 29 8.39 9.90 15.63
CA THR A 29 8.96 11.13 15.07
C THR A 29 8.36 12.38 15.72
N ALA A 30 9.21 13.17 16.37
CA ALA A 30 8.84 14.46 16.97
C ALA A 30 9.02 15.65 16.00
N GLN A 31 9.88 15.53 15.00
CA GLN A 31 10.17 16.61 14.06
C GLN A 31 9.06 16.73 13.00
N ILE A 32 8.40 17.89 12.93
CA ILE A 32 7.25 18.14 12.04
C ILE A 32 7.59 17.87 10.58
N THR A 33 8.75 18.33 10.09
CA THR A 33 9.16 18.14 8.70
C THR A 33 9.34 16.66 8.34
N GLU A 34 9.87 15.85 9.26
CA GLU A 34 10.01 14.40 9.05
C GLU A 34 8.64 13.70 9.11
N ARG A 35 7.73 14.18 9.97
CA ARG A 35 6.35 13.68 10.01
C ARG A 35 5.63 13.90 8.69
N GLU A 36 5.71 15.11 8.11
CA GLU A 36 5.09 15.42 6.82
C GLU A 36 5.61 14.51 5.69
N VAL A 37 6.91 14.19 5.70
CA VAL A 37 7.51 13.28 4.72
C VAL A 37 6.97 11.86 4.88
N LEU A 38 6.88 11.37 6.13
CA LEU A 38 6.33 10.05 6.43
C LEU A 38 4.84 9.96 6.07
N GLU A 39 4.04 10.99 6.38
CA GLU A 39 2.63 11.07 6.05
C GLU A 39 2.41 11.02 4.53
N ARG A 40 3.15 11.82 3.75
CA ARG A 40 3.08 11.78 2.28
C ARG A 40 3.46 10.41 1.72
N ARG A 41 4.44 9.74 2.32
CA ARG A 41 4.86 8.40 1.90
C ARG A 41 3.76 7.37 2.18
N ILE A 42 3.15 7.43 3.36
CA ILE A 42 2.01 6.58 3.75
C ILE A 42 0.82 6.80 2.79
N ASP A 43 0.47 8.05 2.48
CA ASP A 43 -0.61 8.37 1.55
C ASP A 43 -0.35 7.81 0.14
N SER A 44 0.88 7.92 -0.34
CA SER A 44 1.29 7.35 -1.63
C SER A 44 1.14 5.82 -1.65
N LEU A 45 1.54 5.14 -0.58
CA LEU A 45 1.42 3.69 -0.45
C LEU A 45 -0.05 3.25 -0.35
N TYR A 46 -0.89 3.99 0.37
CA TYR A 46 -2.34 3.74 0.40
C TYR A 46 -2.97 3.86 -1.00
N ALA A 47 -2.58 4.87 -1.77
CA ALA A 47 -3.04 5.03 -3.15
C ALA A 47 -2.60 3.84 -4.03
N GLU A 48 -1.39 3.33 -3.82
CA GLU A 48 -0.89 2.14 -4.52
C GLU A 48 -1.63 0.86 -4.11
N PHE A 49 -1.89 0.67 -2.81
CA PHE A 49 -2.70 -0.42 -2.30
C PHE A 49 -4.10 -0.44 -2.92
N LEU A 50 -4.74 0.73 -3.04
CA LEU A 50 -6.06 0.86 -3.66
C LEU A 50 -6.04 0.48 -5.14
N LYS A 51 -4.98 0.83 -5.89
CA LYS A 51 -4.83 0.38 -7.29
C LYS A 51 -4.79 -1.13 -7.39
N TYR A 52 -4.00 -1.80 -6.54
CA TYR A 52 -3.93 -3.26 -6.53
C TYR A 52 -5.25 -3.91 -6.09
N LYS A 53 -5.96 -3.31 -5.12
CA LYS A 53 -7.29 -3.76 -4.70
C LYS A 53 -8.27 -3.72 -5.88
N HIS A 54 -8.28 -2.65 -6.67
CA HIS A 54 -9.12 -2.55 -7.85
C HIS A 54 -8.74 -3.59 -8.92
N LEU A 55 -7.44 -3.80 -9.15
CA LEU A 55 -6.97 -4.84 -10.06
C LEU A 55 -7.43 -6.25 -9.63
N LEU A 56 -7.46 -6.56 -8.33
CA LEU A 56 -8.00 -7.83 -7.83
C LEU A 56 -9.52 -7.95 -8.05
N GLN A 57 -10.27 -6.86 -7.83
CA GLN A 57 -11.71 -6.84 -8.06
C GLN A 57 -12.02 -7.11 -9.53
N ASP A 58 -11.28 -6.49 -10.45
CA ASP A 58 -11.44 -6.72 -11.89
C ASP A 58 -11.14 -8.18 -12.26
N ILE A 59 -10.06 -8.77 -11.70
CA ILE A 59 -9.73 -10.18 -11.93
C ILE A 59 -10.85 -11.11 -11.41
N GLN A 60 -11.40 -10.86 -10.22
CA GLN A 60 -12.51 -11.65 -9.68
C GLN A 60 -13.78 -11.55 -10.54
N VAL A 61 -14.07 -10.38 -11.11
CA VAL A 61 -15.24 -10.18 -11.99
C VAL A 61 -15.04 -10.84 -13.36
N THR A 62 -13.80 -10.92 -13.85
CA THR A 62 -13.46 -11.59 -15.12
C THR A 62 -13.29 -13.11 -15.03
N GLY A 63 -13.54 -13.74 -13.87
CA GLY A 63 -13.43 -15.19 -13.65
C GLY A 63 -14.51 -16.05 -14.33
N LEU A 64 -14.85 -15.75 -15.59
CA LEU A 64 -15.67 -16.58 -16.49
C LEU A 64 -14.85 -17.71 -17.11
#